data_AF-A0A015IBW4-F1
#
_entry.id   AF-A0A015IBW4-F1
#
_cell.length_a   1.000
_cell.length_b   1.000
_cell.length_c   1.000
_cell.angle_alpha   90.00
_cell.angle_beta   90.00
_cell.angle_gamma   90.00
#
_symmetry.space_group_name_H-M   'P 1'
#
loop_
_entity.id
_entity.type
_entity.pdbx_description
1 polymer ?
#
loop_
_entity_poly.entity_id
_entity_poly.type
_entity_poly.pdbx_seq_one_letter_code
_entity_poly.pdbx_strand_id
1 'polypeptide(L)'
;MRYGEGLRGTRQFWNGRRCELFDMIKQIGPEGLDFFTFSAADLHWPKLHKLMSSNGNSETLAKNHQQNIIDNPHITDWFFYKRFEIFFNDVLKEKWELEDWWYRFEWQHRGSVHMHGIEKRRGVPSIEWKHMKEDENVMNEVVQYLDNLVTTINSGLDMPVPERHPCQKQKSEIRDDQQDYIDLINKLQNHTRCRPGYCLRIDKEGKQFCRFKYPKEIVEKTFVRDDGHGQPELVTARNDPYINPHS
;
A
#
# COMPACT_ATOMS: atom_id res chain seq x y z
N MET A 1 -12.25 -21.43 -29.43
CA MET A 1 -11.00 -20.65 -29.55
C MET A 1 -11.35 -19.17 -29.42
N ARG A 2 -10.94 -18.50 -28.33
CA ARG A 2 -11.13 -17.05 -28.20
C ARG A 2 -9.93 -16.37 -28.85
N TYR A 3 -10.10 -15.85 -30.07
CA TYR A 3 -9.06 -15.10 -30.77
C TYR A 3 -8.52 -13.97 -29.88
N GLY A 4 -7.20 -13.85 -29.76
CA GLY A 4 -6.52 -12.78 -29.01
C GLY A 4 -6.05 -13.12 -27.59
N GLU A 5 -6.29 -14.32 -27.06
CA GLU A 5 -5.80 -14.72 -25.72
C GLU A 5 -4.27 -14.65 -25.58
N GLY A 6 -3.52 -14.92 -26.65
CA GLY A 6 -2.05 -14.77 -26.66
C GLY A 6 -1.53 -13.34 -26.80
N LEU A 7 -2.40 -12.36 -27.06
CA LEU A 7 -2.02 -10.97 -27.28
C LEU A 7 -2.15 -10.18 -25.97
N ARG A 8 -1.02 -9.90 -25.33
CA ARG A 8 -0.95 -9.11 -24.08
C ARG A 8 -1.65 -7.76 -24.25
N GLY A 9 -2.41 -7.35 -23.24
CA GLY A 9 -3.16 -6.09 -23.24
C GLY A 9 -4.59 -6.17 -23.81
N THR A 10 -4.94 -7.25 -24.53
CA THR A 10 -6.32 -7.43 -25.02
C THR A 10 -7.28 -7.84 -23.90
N ARG A 11 -8.58 -7.59 -24.08
CA ARG A 11 -9.63 -8.02 -23.15
C ARG A 11 -9.62 -9.55 -22.97
N GLN A 12 -9.34 -10.30 -24.03
CA GLN A 12 -9.29 -11.76 -24.02
C GLN A 12 -8.12 -12.26 -23.17
N PHE A 13 -6.93 -11.68 -23.34
CA PHE A 13 -5.79 -11.96 -22.48
C PHE A 13 -6.10 -11.68 -21.00
N TRP A 14 -6.67 -10.52 -20.68
CA TRP A 14 -7.02 -10.17 -19.30
C TRP A 14 -8.13 -11.04 -18.72
N ASN A 15 -9.10 -11.45 -19.51
CA ASN A 15 -10.10 -12.43 -19.08
C ASN A 15 -9.45 -13.78 -18.77
N GLY A 16 -8.49 -14.23 -19.58
CA GLY A 16 -7.73 -15.46 -19.33
C GLY A 16 -6.92 -15.39 -18.03
N ARG A 17 -6.16 -14.31 -17.83
CA ARG A 17 -5.41 -14.06 -16.58
C ARG A 17 -6.32 -13.97 -15.36
N ARG A 18 -7.50 -13.37 -15.51
CA ARG A 18 -8.51 -13.34 -14.46
C ARG A 18 -8.98 -14.76 -14.12
N CYS A 19 -9.32 -15.59 -15.11
CA CYS A 19 -9.74 -16.98 -14.87
C CYS A 19 -8.66 -17.78 -14.15
N GLU A 20 -7.39 -17.68 -14.59
CA GLU A 20 -6.23 -18.30 -13.92
C GLU A 20 -6.15 -17.90 -12.45
N LEU A 21 -6.26 -16.60 -12.15
CA LEU A 21 -6.26 -16.11 -10.78
C LEU A 21 -7.42 -16.67 -9.94
N PHE A 22 -8.63 -16.74 -10.52
CA PHE A 22 -9.78 -17.33 -9.84
C PHE A 22 -9.58 -18.82 -9.55
N ASP A 23 -9.00 -19.57 -10.49
CA ASP A 23 -8.76 -20.99 -10.31
C ASP A 23 -7.64 -21.24 -9.29
N MET A 24 -6.60 -20.41 -9.27
CA MET A 24 -5.57 -20.40 -8.23
C MET A 24 -6.19 -20.18 -6.84
N ILE A 25 -7.02 -19.14 -6.67
CA ILE A 25 -7.70 -18.85 -5.38
C ILE A 25 -8.58 -20.02 -4.94
N LYS A 26 -9.33 -20.65 -5.87
CA LYS A 26 -10.15 -21.83 -5.55
C LYS A 26 -9.32 -23.02 -5.08
N GLN A 27 -8.09 -23.17 -5.60
CA GLN A 27 -7.21 -24.28 -5.26
C GLN A 27 -6.51 -24.07 -3.91
N ILE A 28 -6.00 -22.87 -3.64
CA ILE A 28 -5.24 -22.56 -2.41
C ILE A 28 -6.13 -22.16 -1.21
N GLY A 29 -7.41 -21.89 -1.47
CA GLY A 29 -8.39 -21.45 -0.49
C GLY A 29 -8.24 -19.97 -0.09
N PRO A 30 -9.29 -19.38 0.48
CA PRO A 30 -9.32 -17.97 0.81
C PRO A 30 -8.54 -17.61 2.07
N GLU A 31 -8.12 -18.59 2.88
CA GLU A 31 -7.68 -18.38 4.28
C GLU A 31 -6.55 -17.37 4.43
N GLY A 32 -5.26 -17.65 4.54
CA GLY A 32 -4.25 -16.56 4.57
C GLY A 32 -4.05 -15.75 3.29
N LEU A 33 -5.10 -15.36 2.56
CA LEU A 33 -5.00 -14.63 1.31
C LEU A 33 -5.05 -13.11 1.55
N ASP A 34 -3.91 -12.45 1.36
CA ASP A 34 -3.78 -11.00 1.50
C ASP A 34 -3.75 -10.34 0.12
N PHE A 35 -4.41 -9.19 -0.01
CA PHE A 35 -4.28 -8.32 -1.18
C PHE A 35 -3.31 -7.20 -0.87
N PHE A 36 -2.30 -7.01 -1.74
CA PHE A 36 -1.30 -5.97 -1.58
C PHE A 36 -1.18 -5.09 -2.82
N THR A 37 -0.65 -3.89 -2.59
CA THR A 37 -0.35 -2.96 -3.66
C THR A 37 0.91 -2.17 -3.37
N PHE A 38 1.71 -1.91 -4.41
CA PHE A 38 2.90 -1.09 -4.33
C PHE A 38 2.86 0.01 -5.38
N SER A 39 3.23 1.22 -4.97
CA SER A 39 3.30 2.40 -5.83
C SER A 39 4.72 2.93 -5.89
N ALA A 40 5.14 3.42 -7.06
CA ALA A 40 6.43 4.07 -7.20
C ALA A 40 6.44 5.46 -6.53
N ALA A 41 7.52 5.76 -5.81
CA ALA A 41 7.89 7.12 -5.41
C ALA A 41 9.02 7.62 -6.32
N ASP A 42 8.85 7.41 -7.63
CA ASP A 42 9.85 7.60 -8.68
C ASP A 42 10.52 8.97 -8.65
N LEU A 43 9.74 10.06 -8.49
CA LEU A 43 10.24 11.43 -8.35
C LEU A 43 11.15 11.66 -7.13
N HIS A 44 11.07 10.78 -6.13
CA HIS A 44 11.78 10.90 -4.86
C HIS A 44 12.98 9.96 -4.75
N TRP A 45 13.40 9.27 -5.82
CA TRP A 45 14.52 8.32 -5.78
C TRP A 45 15.78 8.88 -6.47
N PRO A 46 16.73 9.49 -5.75
CA PRO A 46 17.95 10.03 -6.36
C PRO A 46 18.75 9.00 -7.15
N LYS A 47 18.76 7.73 -6.70
CA LYS A 47 19.44 6.63 -7.41
C LYS A 47 18.83 6.35 -8.78
N LEU A 48 17.50 6.44 -8.91
CA LEU A 48 16.82 6.30 -10.20
C LEU A 48 17.25 7.44 -11.13
N HIS A 49 17.16 8.69 -10.66
CA HIS A 49 17.49 9.84 -11.49
C HIS A 49 18.96 9.93 -11.90
N LYS A 50 19.89 9.37 -11.11
CA LYS A 50 21.30 9.24 -11.48
C LYS A 50 21.54 8.28 -12.67
N LEU A 51 20.62 7.35 -12.96
CA LEU A 51 20.74 6.44 -14.10
C LEU A 51 20.34 7.09 -15.44
N MET A 52 19.75 8.28 -15.39
CA MET A 52 19.22 8.99 -16.55
C MET A 52 20.07 10.23 -16.80
N SER A 53 20.52 10.43 -18.05
CA SER A 53 21.29 11.60 -18.43
C SER A 53 20.43 12.86 -18.33
N SER A 54 20.76 13.76 -17.41
CA SER A 54 20.11 15.07 -17.35
C SER A 54 20.65 15.95 -18.48
N ASN A 55 19.90 16.12 -19.56
CA ASN A 55 20.15 17.18 -20.55
C ASN A 55 19.68 18.53 -19.98
N GLY A 56 20.28 18.91 -18.84
CA GLY A 56 19.82 19.93 -17.92
C GLY A 56 19.47 21.27 -18.57
N ASN A 57 18.20 21.41 -18.94
CA ASN A 57 17.63 22.65 -19.46
C ASN A 57 16.42 23.13 -18.61
N SER A 58 16.11 22.49 -17.47
CA SER A 58 14.99 22.91 -16.62
C SER A 58 15.41 23.57 -15.30
N GLU A 59 14.64 24.58 -14.90
CA GLU A 59 14.91 25.50 -13.79
C GLU A 59 14.91 24.86 -12.39
N THR A 60 14.33 23.67 -12.20
CA THR A 60 14.23 23.02 -10.87
C THR A 60 14.47 21.51 -10.91
N LEU A 61 14.98 20.97 -9.79
CA LEU A 61 15.24 19.52 -9.63
C LEU A 61 13.99 18.67 -9.86
N ALA A 62 12.82 19.13 -9.38
CA ALA A 62 11.56 18.39 -9.53
C ALA A 62 11.10 18.31 -11.00
N LYS A 63 11.24 19.40 -11.77
CA LYS A 63 10.95 19.41 -13.22
C LYS A 63 11.92 18.49 -13.97
N ASN A 64 13.21 18.51 -13.61
CA ASN A 64 14.22 17.60 -14.18
C ASN A 64 13.88 16.13 -13.90
N HIS A 65 13.51 15.80 -12.66
CA HIS A 65 13.12 14.44 -12.29
C HIS A 65 11.90 13.96 -13.08
N GLN A 66 10.90 14.82 -13.23
CA GLN A 66 9.71 14.52 -14.02
C GLN A 66 10.07 14.27 -15.49
N GLN A 67 10.90 15.12 -16.09
CA GLN A 67 11.32 14.96 -17.49
C GLN A 67 12.13 13.68 -17.68
N ASN A 68 13.03 13.34 -16.75
CA ASN A 68 13.79 12.09 -16.82
C ASN A 68 12.88 10.86 -16.88
N ILE A 69 11.80 10.82 -16.09
CA ILE A 69 10.83 9.71 -16.09
C ILE A 69 10.08 9.64 -17.44
N ILE A 70 9.66 10.79 -17.97
CA ILE A 70 8.95 10.89 -19.25
C ILE A 70 9.83 10.40 -20.40
N ASP A 71 11.11 10.79 -20.41
CA ASP A 71 12.04 10.45 -21.49
C ASP A 71 12.58 9.02 -21.37
N ASN A 72 12.58 8.45 -20.16
CA ASN A 72 13.16 7.14 -19.89
C ASN A 72 12.20 6.23 -19.07
N PRO A 73 10.97 5.97 -19.55
CA PRO A 73 9.99 5.16 -18.82
C PRO A 73 10.49 3.73 -18.58
N HIS A 74 11.23 3.17 -19.54
CA HIS A 74 11.83 1.84 -19.44
C HIS A 74 12.84 1.70 -18.27
N ILE A 75 13.61 2.76 -17.97
CA ILE A 75 14.54 2.76 -16.81
C ILE A 75 13.74 2.83 -15.51
N THR A 76 12.69 3.65 -15.48
CA THR A 76 11.79 3.79 -14.33
C THR A 76 11.10 2.45 -14.01
N ASP A 77 10.54 1.79 -15.02
CA ASP A 77 9.87 0.50 -14.89
C ASP A 77 10.84 -0.60 -14.43
N TRP A 78 12.02 -0.70 -15.06
CA TRP A 78 13.04 -1.67 -14.65
C TRP A 78 13.52 -1.44 -13.21
N PHE A 79 13.73 -0.18 -12.83
CA PHE A 79 14.19 0.17 -11.49
C PHE A 79 13.14 -0.18 -10.43
N PHE A 80 11.87 0.13 -10.69
CA PHE A 80 10.77 -0.28 -9.82
C PHE A 80 10.68 -1.79 -9.71
N TYR A 81 10.69 -2.50 -10.86
CA TYR A 81 10.65 -3.96 -10.89
C TYR A 81 11.76 -4.56 -10.04
N LYS A 82 13.00 -4.07 -10.17
CA LYS A 82 14.13 -4.57 -9.37
C LYS A 82 14.00 -4.28 -7.89
N ARG A 83 13.52 -3.09 -7.51
CA ARG A 83 13.24 -2.78 -6.11
C ARG A 83 12.17 -3.68 -5.52
N PHE A 84 11.08 -3.89 -6.26
CA PHE A 84 10.00 -4.76 -5.84
C PHE A 84 10.46 -6.21 -5.77
N GLU A 85 11.14 -6.73 -6.79
CA GLU A 85 11.63 -8.12 -6.84
C GLU A 85 12.53 -8.43 -5.65
N ILE A 86 13.45 -7.53 -5.31
CA ILE A 86 14.33 -7.67 -4.13
C ILE A 86 13.50 -7.63 -2.85
N PHE A 87 12.62 -6.63 -2.68
CA PHE A 87 11.78 -6.53 -1.49
C PHE A 87 10.85 -7.74 -1.30
N PHE A 88 10.25 -8.22 -2.39
CA PHE A 88 9.34 -9.35 -2.37
C PHE A 88 10.06 -10.63 -2.00
N ASN A 89 11.18 -10.93 -2.66
CA ASN A 89 11.91 -12.17 -2.43
C ASN A 89 12.68 -12.18 -1.11
N ASP A 90 13.34 -11.07 -0.75
CA ASP A 90 14.27 -11.04 0.38
C ASP A 90 13.59 -10.60 1.69
N VAL A 91 12.42 -9.95 1.60
CA VAL A 91 11.68 -9.46 2.78
C VAL A 91 10.31 -10.13 2.90
N LEU A 92 9.42 -9.98 1.92
CA LEU A 92 8.02 -10.43 2.09
C LEU A 92 7.91 -11.95 2.18
N LYS A 93 8.55 -12.69 1.26
CA LYS A 93 8.52 -14.17 1.28
C LYS A 93 9.01 -14.75 2.60
N GLU A 94 10.13 -14.24 3.10
CA GLU A 94 10.76 -14.71 4.33
C GLU A 94 9.96 -14.27 5.56
N LYS A 95 9.55 -12.99 5.64
CA LYS A 95 8.83 -12.45 6.80
C LYS A 95 7.43 -13.04 6.96
N TRP A 96 6.77 -13.37 5.85
CA TRP A 96 5.37 -13.79 5.84
C TRP A 96 5.15 -15.26 5.46
N GLU A 97 6.23 -16.02 5.31
CA GLU A 97 6.21 -17.46 4.98
C GLU A 97 5.24 -17.76 3.82
N LEU A 98 5.42 -17.05 2.71
CA LEU A 98 4.50 -17.09 1.58
C LEU A 98 4.51 -18.47 0.89
N GLU A 99 3.32 -19.04 0.70
CA GLU A 99 3.13 -20.34 0.04
C GLU A 99 2.85 -20.19 -1.46
N ASP A 100 2.11 -19.15 -1.83
CA ASP A 100 1.69 -18.87 -3.21
C ASP A 100 1.49 -17.36 -3.39
N TRP A 101 1.61 -16.86 -4.62
CA TRP A 101 1.42 -15.45 -4.94
C TRP A 101 1.13 -15.21 -6.41
N TRP A 102 0.43 -14.13 -6.68
CA TRP A 102 0.18 -13.63 -8.02
C TRP A 102 0.19 -12.11 -8.01
N TYR A 103 0.85 -11.47 -8.97
CA TYR A 103 0.81 -10.02 -9.09
C TYR A 103 0.91 -9.58 -10.55
N ARG A 104 0.47 -8.33 -10.79
CA ARG A 104 0.57 -7.67 -12.09
C ARG A 104 0.96 -6.21 -11.93
N PHE A 105 1.59 -5.68 -12.98
CA PHE A 105 1.87 -4.25 -13.09
C PHE A 105 0.77 -3.55 -13.89
N GLU A 106 0.43 -2.35 -13.45
CA GLU A 106 -0.53 -1.43 -14.06
C GLU A 106 0.10 -0.03 -14.07
N TRP A 107 -0.10 0.73 -15.14
CA TRP A 107 0.46 2.08 -15.23
C TRP A 107 -0.63 3.11 -14.92
N GLN A 108 -0.42 3.90 -13.87
CA GLN A 108 -1.36 4.94 -13.44
C GLN A 108 -1.24 6.21 -14.29
N HIS A 109 -2.08 7.21 -13.98
CA HIS A 109 -2.16 8.51 -14.64
C HIS A 109 -0.86 9.33 -14.45
N ARG A 110 0.14 9.00 -15.27
CA ARG A 110 1.47 9.62 -15.52
C ARG A 110 2.46 8.63 -16.16
N GLY A 111 2.05 7.37 -16.39
CA GLY A 111 2.97 6.31 -16.78
C GLY A 111 3.83 5.84 -15.61
N SER A 112 3.44 6.16 -14.36
CA SER A 112 4.09 5.62 -13.18
C SER A 112 3.58 4.22 -12.91
N VAL A 113 4.52 3.30 -12.71
CA VAL A 113 4.22 1.90 -12.44
C VAL A 113 3.59 1.74 -11.06
N HIS A 114 2.53 0.95 -11.05
CA HIS A 114 1.79 0.52 -9.89
C HIS A 114 1.62 -0.99 -9.97
N MET A 115 1.53 -1.64 -8.84
CA MET A 115 1.47 -3.09 -8.81
C MET A 115 0.40 -3.54 -7.83
N HIS A 116 -0.34 -4.56 -8.25
CA HIS A 116 -1.36 -5.23 -7.46
C HIS A 116 -1.05 -6.70 -7.40
N GLY A 117 -1.25 -7.31 -6.24
CA GLY A 117 -1.08 -8.73 -6.08
C GLY A 117 -1.91 -9.31 -4.96
N ILE A 118 -1.92 -10.63 -4.94
CA ILE A 118 -2.36 -11.43 -3.81
C ILE A 118 -1.24 -12.38 -3.42
N GLU A 119 -1.17 -12.70 -2.15
CA GLU A 119 -0.25 -13.70 -1.61
C GLU A 119 -0.95 -14.56 -0.56
N LYS A 120 -0.50 -15.81 -0.45
CA LYS A 120 -0.98 -16.76 0.54
C LYS A 120 0.06 -16.92 1.63
N ARG A 121 -0.32 -16.60 2.86
CA ARG A 121 0.50 -16.79 4.06
C ARG A 121 0.21 -18.14 4.70
N ARG A 122 1.27 -18.80 5.16
CA ARG A 122 1.18 -20.05 5.92
C ARG A 122 0.74 -19.78 7.36
N GLY A 123 -0.02 -20.70 7.93
CA GLY A 123 -0.23 -20.79 9.38
C GLY A 123 -0.95 -19.61 10.02
N VAL A 124 -1.79 -18.90 9.27
CA VAL A 124 -2.56 -17.77 9.79
C VAL A 124 -3.90 -18.23 10.35
N PRO A 125 -4.49 -17.53 11.35
CA PRO A 125 -5.80 -17.89 11.87
C PRO A 125 -6.89 -17.68 10.83
N SER A 126 -7.93 -18.52 10.88
CA SER A 126 -9.09 -18.39 10.00
C SER A 126 -9.98 -17.22 10.45
N ILE A 127 -10.33 -16.35 9.50
CA ILE A 127 -11.18 -15.16 9.75
C ILE A 127 -12.62 -15.47 9.31
N GLU A 128 -13.30 -16.31 10.08
CA GLU A 128 -14.71 -16.64 9.85
C GLU A 128 -15.64 -15.82 10.74
N TRP A 129 -16.23 -14.76 10.18
CA TRP A 129 -17.00 -13.77 10.96
C TRP A 129 -18.14 -14.35 11.80
N LYS A 130 -18.81 -15.40 11.30
CA LYS A 130 -19.88 -16.07 12.08
C LYS A 130 -19.31 -16.75 13.32
N HIS A 131 -18.23 -17.49 13.16
CA HIS A 131 -17.58 -18.20 14.25
C HIS A 131 -16.95 -17.23 15.26
N MET A 132 -16.27 -16.19 14.78
CA MET A 132 -15.69 -15.14 15.63
C MET A 132 -16.73 -14.45 16.51
N LYS A 133 -17.98 -14.28 16.05
CA LYS A 133 -19.04 -13.67 16.86
C LYS A 133 -19.58 -14.58 17.96
N GLU A 134 -19.45 -15.89 17.79
CA GLU A 134 -19.96 -16.89 18.73
C GLU A 134 -18.90 -17.30 19.76
N ASP A 135 -17.62 -17.07 19.47
CA ASP A 135 -16.49 -17.43 20.31
C ASP A 135 -15.56 -16.22 20.58
N GLU A 136 -15.61 -15.71 21.82
CA GLU A 136 -14.80 -14.57 22.26
C GLU A 136 -13.29 -14.89 22.27
N ASN A 137 -12.88 -16.15 22.51
CA ASN A 137 -11.47 -16.51 22.47
C ASN A 137 -10.93 -16.45 21.03
N VAL A 138 -11.70 -16.95 20.07
CA VAL A 138 -11.35 -16.87 18.64
C VAL A 138 -11.32 -15.43 18.18
N MET A 139 -12.29 -14.60 18.59
CA MET A 139 -12.27 -13.16 18.32
C MET A 139 -10.98 -12.51 18.83
N ASN A 140 -10.60 -12.79 20.08
CA ASN A 140 -9.42 -12.21 20.70
C ASN A 140 -8.13 -12.67 20.01
N GLU A 141 -8.02 -13.95 19.63
CA GLU A 141 -6.87 -14.49 18.89
C GLU A 141 -6.70 -13.80 17.53
N VAL A 142 -7.79 -13.68 16.75
CA VAL A 142 -7.77 -13.00 15.45
C VAL A 142 -7.43 -11.52 15.60
N VAL A 143 -8.00 -10.84 16.60
CA VAL A 143 -7.72 -9.42 16.88
C VAL A 143 -6.24 -9.23 17.24
N GLN A 144 -5.68 -10.08 18.11
CA GLN A 144 -4.25 -10.02 18.47
C GLN A 144 -3.36 -10.27 17.25
N TYR A 145 -3.72 -11.24 16.41
CA TYR A 145 -3.01 -11.51 15.18
C TYR A 145 -3.00 -10.29 14.25
N LEU A 146 -4.15 -9.66 14.01
CA LEU A 146 -4.27 -8.48 13.14
C LEU A 146 -3.56 -7.25 13.71
N ASP A 147 -3.62 -7.04 15.03
CA ASP A 147 -2.96 -5.94 15.73
C ASP A 147 -1.42 -5.99 15.60
N ASN A 148 -0.86 -7.20 15.48
CA ASN A 148 0.57 -7.39 15.21
C ASN A 148 0.98 -7.09 13.75
N LEU A 149 0.02 -6.95 12.83
CA LEU A 149 0.28 -6.73 11.41
C LEU A 149 0.05 -5.30 10.96
N VAL A 150 -1.00 -4.66 11.50
CA VAL A 150 -1.42 -3.32 11.09
C VAL A 150 -1.50 -2.43 12.30
N THR A 151 -0.79 -1.31 12.25
CA THR A 151 -0.79 -0.31 13.30
C THR A 151 -1.33 1.02 12.81
N THR A 152 -1.95 1.75 13.73
CA THR A 152 -2.40 3.13 13.55
C THR A 152 -1.90 3.98 14.72
N ILE A 153 -0.76 3.59 15.28
CA ILE A 153 -0.10 4.30 16.38
C ILE A 153 1.02 5.17 15.83
N ASN A 154 0.95 6.46 16.12
CA ASN A 154 2.01 7.41 15.85
C ASN A 154 2.95 7.50 17.06
N SER A 155 4.15 6.91 16.96
CA SER A 155 5.17 7.00 18.01
C SER A 155 5.86 8.36 18.11
N GLY A 156 5.56 9.30 17.20
CA GLY A 156 6.17 10.63 17.15
C GLY A 156 5.14 11.73 16.92
N LEU A 157 4.03 11.72 17.67
CA LEU A 157 2.94 12.70 17.59
C LEU A 157 3.43 14.16 17.56
N ASP A 158 4.35 14.50 18.46
CA ASP A 158 4.85 15.87 18.63
C ASP A 158 6.12 16.15 17.80
N MET A 159 6.56 15.17 17.00
CA MET A 159 7.78 15.30 16.20
C MET A 159 7.50 16.10 14.92
N PRO A 160 8.42 16.99 14.51
CA PRO A 160 8.24 17.77 13.30
C PRO A 160 8.19 16.86 12.07
N VAL A 161 7.33 17.23 11.11
CA VAL A 161 7.31 16.58 9.80
C VAL A 161 8.62 16.88 9.09
N PRO A 162 9.39 15.88 8.63
CA PRO A 162 10.69 16.13 8.00
C PRO A 162 10.51 16.96 6.72
N GLU A 163 11.35 17.97 6.52
CA GLU A 163 11.28 18.82 5.32
C GLU A 163 11.53 17.99 4.04
N ARG A 164 12.62 17.22 4.05
CA ARG A 164 13.03 16.32 2.97
C ARG A 164 12.21 15.03 3.00
N HIS A 165 11.84 14.53 1.81
CA HIS A 165 11.09 13.28 1.69
C HIS A 165 11.97 12.09 2.11
N PRO A 166 11.54 11.17 3.00
CA PRO A 166 12.35 10.05 3.48
C PRO A 166 12.92 9.17 2.35
N CYS A 167 12.15 8.89 1.30
CA CYS A 167 12.63 8.16 0.11
C CYS A 167 13.81 8.82 -0.64
N GLN A 168 14.13 10.09 -0.37
CA GLN A 168 15.29 10.77 -0.94
C GLN A 168 16.58 10.49 -0.15
N LYS A 169 16.52 9.89 1.05
CA LYS A 169 17.71 9.53 1.84
C LYS A 169 18.62 8.57 1.05
N GLN A 170 19.92 8.84 1.07
CA GLN A 170 20.95 7.93 0.57
C GLN A 170 21.20 6.80 1.58
N LYS A 171 21.85 5.72 1.15
CA LYS A 171 22.15 4.58 2.02
C LYS A 171 22.91 5.00 3.29
N SER A 172 23.84 5.95 3.18
CA SER A 172 24.61 6.48 4.31
C SER A 172 23.82 7.39 5.25
N GLU A 173 22.62 7.83 4.85
CA GLU A 173 21.75 8.71 5.64
C GLU A 173 20.65 7.90 6.37
N ILE A 174 20.49 6.61 6.05
CA ILE A 174 19.55 5.72 6.72
C ILE A 174 20.21 5.21 7.99
N ARG A 175 19.56 5.46 9.12
CA ARG A 175 19.96 5.00 10.46
C ARG A 175 19.39 3.65 10.81
N ASP A 176 18.25 3.29 10.19
CA ASP A 176 17.52 2.05 10.46
C ASP A 176 17.08 1.97 11.93
N ASP A 177 16.56 3.10 12.44
CA ASP A 177 16.12 3.26 13.82
C ASP A 177 14.68 3.80 13.91
N GLN A 178 14.19 3.95 15.13
CA GLN A 178 12.85 4.48 15.41
C GLN A 178 12.62 5.87 14.79
N GLN A 179 13.67 6.69 14.66
CA GLN A 179 13.50 8.03 14.11
C GLN A 179 13.30 7.99 12.60
N ASP A 180 13.94 7.07 11.88
CA ASP A 180 13.64 6.86 10.45
C ASP A 180 12.19 6.41 10.22
N TYR A 181 11.66 5.57 11.13
CA TYR A 181 10.25 5.18 11.12
C TYR A 181 9.32 6.36 11.40
N ILE A 182 9.59 7.16 12.44
CA ILE A 182 8.83 8.37 12.77
C ILE A 182 8.81 9.35 11.60
N ASP A 183 9.97 9.61 10.98
CA ASP A 183 10.09 10.49 9.80
C ASP A 183 9.20 9.98 8.65
N LEU A 184 9.15 8.66 8.45
CA LEU A 184 8.36 8.01 7.40
C LEU A 184 6.85 8.18 7.64
N ILE A 185 6.37 7.79 8.83
CA ILE A 185 4.93 7.82 9.14
C ILE A 185 4.42 9.26 9.20
N ASN A 186 5.19 10.19 9.79
CA ASN A 186 4.77 11.58 9.90
C ASN A 186 4.72 12.29 8.53
N LYS A 187 5.59 11.89 7.59
CA LYS A 187 5.59 12.46 6.23
C LYS A 187 4.56 11.81 5.32
N LEU A 188 4.39 10.49 5.39
CA LEU A 188 3.68 9.71 4.36
C LEU A 188 2.34 9.14 4.83
N GLN A 189 2.20 8.85 6.11
CA GLN A 189 1.00 8.21 6.65
C GLN A 189 0.02 9.21 7.29
N ASN A 190 0.32 10.50 7.34
CA ASN A 190 -0.59 11.49 7.91
C ASN A 190 -1.51 12.19 6.90
N HIS A 191 -2.80 12.23 7.22
CA HIS A 191 -3.80 13.05 6.55
C HIS A 191 -3.69 14.52 7.00
N THR A 192 -2.65 15.20 6.50
CA THR A 192 -2.32 16.56 6.92
C THR A 192 -3.38 17.61 6.59
N ARG A 193 -4.00 17.53 5.41
CA ARG A 193 -4.99 18.52 4.95
C ARG A 193 -5.98 17.94 3.97
N CYS A 194 -7.25 18.26 4.15
CA CYS A 194 -8.28 17.97 3.16
C CYS A 194 -8.07 18.83 1.90
N ARG A 195 -8.02 18.19 0.73
CA ARG A 195 -7.87 18.89 -0.56
C ARG A 195 -9.18 18.84 -1.38
N PRO A 196 -9.61 19.97 -1.98
CA PRO A 196 -10.67 19.99 -2.98
C PRO A 196 -10.39 19.00 -4.13
N GLY A 197 -11.43 18.35 -4.65
CA GLY A 197 -11.32 17.36 -5.73
C GLY A 197 -10.81 15.98 -5.28
N TYR A 198 -9.94 15.91 -4.28
CA TYR A 198 -9.40 14.63 -3.79
C TYR A 198 -10.27 14.01 -2.69
N CYS A 199 -10.23 14.56 -1.48
CA CYS A 199 -10.92 14.01 -0.32
C CYS A 199 -12.05 14.88 0.20
N LEU A 200 -11.99 16.20 0.00
CA LEU A 200 -13.07 17.10 0.41
C LEU A 200 -14.28 16.87 -0.50
N ARG A 201 -15.45 16.66 0.11
CA ARG A 201 -16.74 16.48 -0.54
C ARG A 201 -17.78 17.36 0.13
N ILE A 202 -18.88 17.60 -0.56
CA ILE A 202 -20.04 18.35 -0.08
C ILE A 202 -21.21 17.39 -0.10
N ASP A 203 -21.95 17.29 1.00
CA ASP A 203 -23.15 16.47 1.08
C ASP A 203 -24.38 17.19 0.47
N LYS A 204 -25.54 16.54 0.52
CA LYS A 204 -26.79 17.09 -0.03
C LYS A 204 -27.26 18.36 0.69
N GLU A 205 -26.81 18.58 1.92
CA GLU A 205 -27.16 19.71 2.78
C GLU A 205 -26.17 20.87 2.63
N GLY A 206 -25.13 20.71 1.79
CA GLY A 206 -24.12 21.73 1.55
C GLY A 206 -22.96 21.70 2.55
N LYS A 207 -22.91 20.74 3.47
CA LYS A 207 -21.85 20.63 4.46
C LYS A 207 -20.62 19.92 3.88
N GLN A 208 -19.45 20.51 4.13
CA GLN A 208 -18.18 19.92 3.73
C GLN A 208 -17.77 18.78 4.68
N PHE A 209 -17.30 17.68 4.11
CA PHE A 209 -16.76 16.55 4.86
C PHE A 209 -15.61 15.88 4.11
N CYS A 210 -14.76 15.16 4.85
CA CYS A 210 -13.73 14.32 4.26
C CYS A 210 -14.32 12.97 3.86
N ARG A 211 -14.22 12.57 2.58
CA ARG A 211 -14.69 11.25 2.09
C ARG A 211 -14.04 10.06 2.81
N PHE A 212 -12.85 10.27 3.39
CA PHE A 212 -12.12 9.26 4.15
C PHE A 212 -12.45 9.30 5.64
N LYS A 213 -13.36 10.20 6.06
CA LYS A 213 -13.83 10.38 7.44
C LYS A 213 -12.71 10.83 8.40
N TYR A 214 -11.89 11.77 7.97
CA TYR A 214 -10.93 12.47 8.85
C TYR A 214 -11.56 13.75 9.44
N PRO A 215 -11.23 14.12 10.70
CA PRO A 215 -10.43 13.34 11.65
C PRO A 215 -11.15 12.06 12.11
N LYS A 216 -10.37 11.02 12.40
CA LYS A 216 -10.86 9.74 12.94
C LYS A 216 -10.95 9.82 14.46
N GLU A 217 -11.85 9.05 15.05
CA GLU A 217 -11.93 8.91 16.50
C GLU A 217 -10.68 8.22 17.05
N ILE A 218 -10.21 8.66 18.22
CA ILE A 218 -9.16 7.97 18.98
C ILE A 218 -9.74 6.67 19.52
N VAL A 219 -8.97 5.60 19.41
CA VAL A 219 -9.37 4.25 19.81
C VAL A 219 -8.29 3.67 20.70
N GLU A 220 -8.64 3.28 21.92
CA GLU A 220 -7.65 2.78 22.89
C GLU A 220 -7.13 1.38 22.52
N LYS A 221 -7.99 0.50 22.01
CA LYS A 221 -7.69 -0.90 21.73
C LYS A 221 -8.22 -1.32 20.36
N THR A 222 -7.49 -2.19 19.68
CA THR A 222 -7.93 -2.79 18.42
C THR A 222 -9.11 -3.74 18.66
N PHE A 223 -10.10 -3.71 17.78
CA PHE A 223 -11.25 -4.62 17.80
C PHE A 223 -11.81 -4.82 16.39
N VAL A 224 -12.66 -5.85 16.23
CA VAL A 224 -13.41 -6.09 14.99
C VAL A 224 -14.89 -5.85 15.24
N ARG A 225 -15.58 -5.21 14.29
CA ARG A 225 -17.03 -4.97 14.34
C ARG A 225 -17.70 -5.33 13.03
N ASP A 226 -19.03 -5.33 13.00
CA ASP A 226 -19.78 -5.43 11.75
C ASP A 226 -19.73 -4.10 10.98
N ASP A 227 -19.48 -4.14 9.67
CA ASP A 227 -19.42 -2.97 8.80
C ASP A 227 -20.81 -2.40 8.43
N GLY A 228 -21.89 -3.03 8.89
CA GLY A 228 -23.27 -2.70 8.54
C GLY A 228 -23.79 -3.45 7.30
N HIS A 229 -22.92 -4.25 6.67
CA HIS A 229 -23.23 -5.14 5.56
C HIS A 229 -23.01 -6.62 5.92
N GLY A 230 -22.82 -6.93 7.20
CA GLY A 230 -22.61 -8.30 7.67
C GLY A 230 -21.18 -8.80 7.46
N GLN A 231 -20.21 -7.91 7.19
CA GLN A 231 -18.79 -8.24 7.04
C GLN A 231 -17.97 -7.70 8.22
N PRO A 232 -16.86 -8.37 8.59
CA PRO A 232 -15.98 -7.88 9.64
C PRO A 232 -15.18 -6.65 9.17
N GLU A 233 -15.19 -5.59 9.97
CA GLU A 233 -14.34 -4.39 9.84
C GLU A 233 -13.36 -4.33 11.02
N LEU A 234 -12.05 -4.32 10.73
CA LEU A 234 -11.01 -4.07 11.72
C LEU A 234 -10.95 -2.58 12.07
N VAL A 235 -11.03 -2.27 13.36
CA VAL A 235 -10.80 -0.94 13.93
C VAL A 235 -9.56 -1.02 14.81
N THR A 236 -8.45 -0.48 14.33
CA THR A 236 -7.16 -0.48 15.04
C THR A 236 -7.12 0.56 16.17
N ALA A 237 -6.40 0.27 17.24
CA ALA A 237 -5.96 1.26 18.22
C ALA A 237 -5.27 2.44 17.51
N ARG A 238 -5.59 3.64 17.97
CA ARG A 238 -5.26 4.89 17.29
C ARG A 238 -5.07 6.00 18.31
N ASN A 239 -3.87 6.58 18.35
CA ASN A 239 -3.54 7.75 19.17
C ASN A 239 -3.50 9.08 18.36
N ASP A 240 -3.56 9.00 17.03
CA ASP A 240 -3.53 10.15 16.12
C ASP A 240 -4.81 10.16 15.24
N PRO A 241 -5.65 11.22 15.32
CA PRO A 241 -6.85 11.30 14.50
C PRO A 241 -6.58 11.36 12.99
N TYR A 242 -5.36 11.70 12.58
CA TYR A 242 -4.99 11.95 11.19
C TYR A 242 -4.09 10.87 10.58
N ILE A 243 -3.57 9.92 11.36
CA ILE A 243 -2.71 8.87 10.82
C ILE A 243 -3.49 7.81 10.04
N ASN A 244 -2.95 7.34 8.93
CA ASN A 244 -3.49 6.19 8.21
C ASN A 244 -2.97 4.89 8.85
N PRO A 245 -3.76 3.79 8.76
CA PRO A 245 -3.24 2.47 9.06
C PRO A 245 -2.03 2.14 8.17
N HIS A 246 -1.03 1.47 8.74
CA HIS A 246 0.20 1.05 8.07
C HIS A 246 0.74 -0.27 8.63
N SER A 247 1.60 -0.95 7.87
CA SER A 247 2.09 -2.32 8.10
C SER A 247 3.60 -2.44 7.86
#